data_AF-A0A2T0N7P4-F1
#
_entry.id   AF-A0A2T0N7P4-F1
#
_cell.length_a   1.000
_cell.length_b   1.000
_cell.length_c   1.000
_cell.angle_alpha   90.00
_cell.angle_beta   90.00
_cell.angle_gamma   90.00
#
_symmetry.space_group_name_H-M   'P 1'
#
loop_
_entity.id
_entity.type
_entity.pdbx_description
1 polymer ?
#
loop_
_entity_poly.entity_id
_entity_poly.type
_entity_poly.pdbx_seq_one_letter_code
_entity_poly.pdbx_strand_id
1 'polypeptide(L)'
;MTGTTRHRPLARLTMGLACALMIAVTAGCAAEDDPSRAKVGSCLEAQGKGGKTVRDDFRLVPCTSPRAAYKMIRKNDQCGDSTNGYLEIGTRRSRTRLCLTLNASEGDCFYQEIGFPTGRASKVSCGPAATYRVTKVSDGTADASVCGKDVPNWTKTPDVLPRAIVYRHPPLTLCADRP
;
A
#
# COMPACT_ATOMS: atom_id res chain seq x y z
N MET A 1 37.77 21.32 73.05
CA MET A 1 37.98 19.85 73.00
C MET A 1 36.92 19.30 72.04
N THR A 2 37.25 19.21 70.75
CA THR A 2 37.54 17.94 70.02
C THR A 2 36.34 16.99 70.04
N GLY A 3 35.68 16.60 68.93
CA GLY A 3 35.93 16.80 67.51
C GLY A 3 34.87 16.07 66.65
N THR A 4 35.04 16.15 65.32
CA THR A 4 34.98 15.05 64.29
C THR A 4 33.82 14.02 64.35
N THR A 5 33.10 13.62 63.30
CA THR A 5 33.40 13.51 61.86
C THR A 5 32.10 13.26 61.05
N ARG A 6 32.10 13.66 59.77
CA ARG A 6 31.12 13.31 58.71
C ARG A 6 30.97 11.79 58.51
N HIS A 7 29.82 11.33 58.01
CA HIS A 7 29.71 10.39 56.87
C HIS A 7 28.25 10.27 56.37
N ARG A 8 28.03 10.59 55.08
CA ARG A 8 26.88 10.11 54.28
C ARG A 8 27.16 8.67 53.85
N PRO A 9 26.13 7.85 53.60
CA PRO A 9 26.00 7.35 52.23
C PRO A 9 24.55 7.27 51.71
N LEU A 10 24.41 7.59 50.42
CA LEU A 10 23.30 7.21 49.55
C LEU A 10 23.40 5.71 49.18
N ALA A 11 22.27 5.00 49.26
CA ALA A 11 21.89 3.82 48.45
C ALA A 11 20.47 3.42 48.93
N ARG A 12 19.48 3.08 48.09
CA ARG A 12 19.47 1.98 47.13
C ARG A 12 18.42 2.22 46.03
N LEU A 13 18.83 1.90 44.80
CA LEU A 13 17.98 1.63 43.63
C LEU A 13 17.03 0.44 43.89
N THR A 14 15.81 0.49 43.34
CA THR A 14 15.11 -0.63 42.66
C THR A 14 14.07 0.00 41.71
N MET A 15 14.31 0.01 40.39
CA MET A 15 14.02 -1.03 39.39
C MET A 15 12.54 -1.05 38.95
N GLY A 16 12.28 -0.43 37.80
CA GLY A 16 10.99 -0.37 37.13
C GLY A 16 11.06 0.32 35.77
N LEU A 17 12.09 -0.01 34.98
CA LEU A 17 12.25 0.44 33.60
C LEU A 17 11.65 -0.63 32.68
N ALA A 18 10.44 -0.39 32.15
CA ALA A 18 9.88 -1.23 31.11
C ALA A 18 9.02 -0.42 30.11
N CYS A 19 9.48 -0.45 28.86
CA CYS A 19 8.75 -0.28 27.61
C CYS A 19 7.99 1.04 27.35
N ALA A 20 8.69 2.00 26.76
CA ALA A 20 8.14 2.82 25.68
C ALA A 20 9.27 3.39 24.79
N LEU A 21 10.05 2.51 24.15
CA LEU A 21 10.87 2.90 23.00
C LEU A 21 9.96 2.97 21.76
N MET A 22 9.11 3.99 21.70
CA MET A 22 8.53 4.44 20.44
C MET A 22 9.57 5.34 19.77
N ILE A 23 10.56 4.71 19.13
CA ILE A 23 11.42 5.45 18.20
C ILE A 23 10.63 5.64 16.91
N ALA A 24 9.83 6.69 16.85
CA ALA A 24 9.39 7.23 15.57
C ALA A 24 10.56 8.04 14.97
N VAL A 25 11.51 7.36 14.32
CA VAL A 25 12.38 8.04 13.36
C VAL A 25 11.56 8.25 12.10
N THR A 26 11.09 9.47 11.88
CA THR A 26 10.79 9.94 10.51
C THR A 26 11.47 11.28 10.29
N ALA A 27 12.79 11.29 10.50
CA ALA A 27 13.66 12.29 9.87
C ALA A 27 13.91 11.83 8.44
N GLY A 28 13.43 12.62 7.48
CA GLY A 28 13.31 12.23 6.08
C GLY A 28 14.64 11.93 5.40
N CYS A 29 14.76 10.71 4.89
CA CYS A 29 15.58 10.42 3.73
C CYS A 29 14.69 10.51 2.49
N ALA A 30 14.46 11.72 1.98
CA ALA A 30 13.63 11.94 0.78
C ALA A 30 14.11 11.14 -0.46
N ALA A 31 15.36 10.66 -0.44
CA ALA A 31 15.94 9.81 -1.49
C ALA A 31 15.60 8.30 -1.34
N GLU A 32 15.20 7.81 -0.17
CA GLU A 32 14.88 6.40 0.06
C GLU A 32 13.48 6.03 -0.40
N ASP A 33 12.53 6.95 -0.21
CA ASP A 33 11.12 6.74 -0.55
C ASP A 33 10.79 7.07 -2.02
N ASP A 34 11.79 7.45 -2.83
CA ASP A 34 11.59 7.86 -4.24
C ASP A 34 11.11 6.67 -5.10
N PRO A 35 9.90 6.73 -5.68
CA PRO A 35 9.35 5.64 -6.50
C PRO A 35 10.16 5.35 -7.77
N SER A 36 11.03 6.25 -8.22
CA SER A 36 11.96 6.00 -9.34
C SER A 36 12.89 4.80 -9.06
N ARG A 37 13.16 4.52 -7.77
CA ARG A 37 13.98 3.39 -7.29
C ARG A 37 13.21 2.09 -7.17
N ALA A 38 11.89 2.09 -7.39
CA ALA A 38 11.07 0.90 -7.28
C ALA A 38 11.58 -0.25 -8.18
N LYS A 39 11.56 -1.45 -7.61
CA LYS A 39 11.83 -2.72 -8.27
C LYS A 39 10.54 -3.54 -8.31
N VAL A 40 10.49 -4.57 -9.15
CA VAL A 40 9.38 -5.53 -9.13
C VAL A 40 9.22 -6.08 -7.71
N GLY A 41 8.01 -6.05 -7.19
CA GLY A 41 7.67 -6.41 -5.82
C GLY A 41 7.72 -5.27 -4.80
N SER A 42 8.28 -4.10 -5.13
CA SER A 42 8.23 -2.93 -4.27
C SER A 42 6.79 -2.46 -4.04
N CYS A 43 6.49 -2.00 -2.83
CA CYS A 43 5.17 -1.48 -2.49
C CYS A 43 5.16 0.03 -2.40
N LEU A 44 4.02 0.63 -2.74
CA LEU A 44 3.85 2.07 -2.82
C LEU A 44 2.59 2.53 -2.08
N GLU A 45 2.71 3.70 -1.46
CA GLU A 45 1.61 4.52 -0.98
C GLU A 45 1.34 5.62 -2.02
N ALA A 46 0.07 5.89 -2.30
CA ALA A 46 -0.35 7.06 -3.07
C ALA A 46 -0.79 8.18 -2.11
N GLN A 47 -0.12 9.34 -2.20
CA GLN A 47 -0.30 10.52 -1.35
C GLN A 47 -1.06 11.66 -2.05
N GLY A 48 -1.10 11.68 -3.39
CA GLY A 48 -1.82 12.69 -4.16
C GLY A 48 -3.32 12.42 -4.33
N LYS A 49 -4.06 13.34 -4.97
CA LYS A 49 -5.47 13.11 -5.37
C LYS A 49 -5.53 12.25 -6.63
N GLY A 50 -6.53 11.37 -6.73
CA GLY A 50 -6.76 10.53 -7.92
C GLY A 50 -6.79 11.32 -9.24
N GLY A 51 -6.39 10.67 -10.34
CA GLY A 51 -6.35 11.26 -11.68
C GLY A 51 -4.98 11.83 -12.11
N LYS A 52 -4.01 11.99 -11.20
CA LYS A 52 -2.63 12.34 -11.56
C LYS A 52 -1.67 11.23 -11.13
N THR A 53 -1.12 10.54 -12.11
CA THR A 53 -0.16 9.44 -11.95
C THR A 53 1.27 9.97 -12.00
N VAL A 54 1.56 11.05 -11.25
CA VAL A 54 2.88 11.69 -11.29
C VAL A 54 3.71 11.27 -10.09
N ARG A 55 5.03 11.20 -10.30
CA ARG A 55 6.04 10.71 -9.34
C ARG A 55 5.83 11.20 -7.90
N ASP A 56 5.54 12.49 -7.72
CA ASP A 56 5.45 13.13 -6.39
C ASP A 56 4.22 12.70 -5.59
N ASP A 57 3.24 12.07 -6.25
CA ASP A 57 2.03 11.54 -5.60
C ASP A 57 2.24 10.12 -5.05
N PHE A 58 3.44 9.55 -5.18
CA PHE A 58 3.74 8.20 -4.73
C PHE A 58 5.01 8.14 -3.89
N ARG A 59 5.01 7.23 -2.90
CA ARG A 59 6.19 6.89 -2.10
C ARG A 59 6.40 5.40 -2.03
N LEU A 60 7.66 4.98 -2.07
CA LEU A 60 8.03 3.65 -1.62
C LEU A 60 7.76 3.53 -0.13
N VAL A 61 7.16 2.41 0.27
CA VAL A 61 6.88 2.07 1.66
C VAL A 61 7.11 0.57 1.86
N PRO A 62 7.35 0.10 3.11
CA PRO A 62 7.35 -1.32 3.40
C PRO A 62 6.02 -1.96 2.96
N CYS A 63 6.04 -3.15 2.35
CA CYS A 63 4.82 -3.83 1.91
C CYS A 63 3.86 -4.20 3.04
N THR A 64 4.38 -4.31 4.26
CA THR A 64 3.61 -4.53 5.50
C THR A 64 3.02 -3.25 6.08
N SER A 65 3.36 -2.08 5.53
CA SER A 65 2.78 -0.81 5.95
C SER A 65 1.28 -0.82 5.69
N PRO A 66 0.45 -0.33 6.63
CA PRO A 66 -0.99 -0.19 6.41
C PRO A 66 -1.31 0.79 5.27
N ARG A 67 -0.33 1.58 4.82
CA ARG A 67 -0.47 2.56 3.74
C ARG A 67 0.00 2.04 2.37
N ALA A 68 0.56 0.82 2.32
CA ALA A 68 1.05 0.17 1.11
C ALA A 68 -0.12 -0.39 0.28
N ALA A 69 -0.80 0.47 -0.48
CA ALA A 69 -1.95 0.07 -1.30
C ALA A 69 -1.55 -0.58 -2.63
N TYR A 70 -0.35 -0.31 -3.13
CA TYR A 70 0.09 -0.77 -4.46
C TYR A 70 1.34 -1.64 -4.40
N LYS A 71 1.50 -2.52 -5.39
CA LYS A 71 2.69 -3.34 -5.64
C LYS A 71 3.15 -3.15 -7.08
N MET A 72 4.42 -2.83 -7.27
CA MET A 72 5.02 -2.72 -8.60
C MET A 72 5.22 -4.11 -9.20
N ILE A 73 4.77 -4.28 -10.44
CA ILE A 73 4.85 -5.57 -11.16
C ILE A 73 5.81 -5.54 -12.35
N ARG A 74 6.02 -4.38 -12.98
CA ARG A 74 7.01 -4.19 -14.07
C ARG A 74 7.22 -2.71 -14.39
N LYS A 75 8.34 -2.42 -15.09
CA LYS A 75 8.54 -1.14 -15.80
C LYS A 75 8.20 -1.37 -17.27
N ASN A 76 7.30 -0.58 -17.83
CA ASN A 76 6.93 -0.65 -19.23
C ASN A 76 6.25 0.67 -19.63
N ASP A 77 6.32 1.06 -20.90
CA ASP A 77 5.60 2.24 -21.39
C ASP A 77 4.09 1.97 -21.47
N GLN A 78 3.70 0.70 -21.59
CA GLN A 78 2.31 0.26 -21.61
C GLN A 78 2.02 -0.77 -20.51
N CYS A 79 1.03 -0.46 -19.68
CA CYS A 79 0.59 -1.34 -18.59
C CYS A 79 -0.48 -2.37 -19.02
N GLY A 80 -0.91 -2.35 -20.28
CA GLY A 80 -1.65 -3.43 -20.95
C GLY A 80 -3.11 -3.60 -20.53
N ASP A 81 -3.40 -3.66 -19.23
CA ASP A 81 -4.75 -3.88 -18.68
C ASP A 81 -5.30 -2.63 -18.02
N SER A 82 -6.59 -2.34 -18.22
CA SER A 82 -7.33 -1.24 -17.57
C SER A 82 -7.49 -1.44 -16.06
N THR A 83 -7.18 -2.63 -15.54
CA THR A 83 -7.14 -2.91 -14.11
C THR A 83 -5.85 -2.45 -13.44
N ASN A 84 -4.75 -2.32 -14.21
CA ASN A 84 -3.47 -1.92 -13.65
C ASN A 84 -3.46 -0.42 -13.35
N GLY A 85 -3.07 -0.07 -12.12
CA GLY A 85 -2.60 1.30 -11.85
C GLY A 85 -1.29 1.55 -12.58
N TYR A 86 -0.97 2.81 -12.82
CA TYR A 86 0.36 3.17 -13.32
C TYR A 86 0.87 4.45 -12.66
N LEU A 87 2.20 4.55 -12.59
CA LEU A 87 2.92 5.74 -12.18
C LEU A 87 3.89 6.13 -13.29
N GLU A 88 3.80 7.35 -13.81
CA GLU A 88 4.78 7.87 -14.76
C GLU A 88 6.03 8.35 -14.01
N ILE A 89 7.19 7.80 -14.40
CA ILE A 89 8.50 8.21 -13.93
C ILE A 89 9.35 8.72 -15.10
N GLY A 90 10.30 9.61 -14.81
CA GLY A 90 11.22 10.17 -15.79
C GLY A 90 10.84 11.56 -16.28
N THR A 91 11.56 12.07 -17.29
CA THR A 91 11.39 13.43 -17.81
C THR A 91 10.37 13.45 -18.95
N ARG A 92 9.95 14.65 -19.40
CA ARG A 92 9.08 14.79 -20.59
C ARG A 92 9.63 14.09 -21.85
N ARG A 93 10.94 13.87 -21.93
CA ARG A 93 11.63 13.23 -23.07
C ARG A 93 11.87 11.72 -22.89
N SER A 94 11.72 11.18 -21.68
CA SER A 94 11.94 9.76 -21.37
C SER A 94 10.96 9.31 -20.27
N ARG A 95 9.67 9.24 -20.61
CA ARG A 95 8.64 8.74 -19.69
C ARG A 95 8.65 7.22 -19.72
N THR A 96 8.74 6.60 -18.56
CA THR A 96 8.51 5.17 -18.35
C THR A 96 7.40 5.03 -17.33
N ARG A 97 6.62 3.95 -17.39
CA ARG A 97 5.61 3.68 -16.36
C ARG A 97 6.04 2.56 -15.45
N LEU A 98 5.77 2.72 -14.16
CA LEU A 98 5.65 1.60 -13.23
C LEU A 98 4.22 1.08 -13.34
N CYS A 99 4.06 -0.17 -13.72
CA CYS A 99 2.77 -0.83 -13.70
C CYS A 99 2.53 -1.40 -12.31
N LEU A 100 1.33 -1.19 -11.78
CA LEU A 100 0.98 -1.45 -10.39
C LEU A 100 -0.26 -2.34 -10.32
N THR A 101 -0.24 -3.30 -9.39
CA THR A 101 -1.44 -3.98 -8.89
C THR A 101 -1.74 -3.48 -7.48
N LEU A 102 -2.91 -3.81 -6.95
CA LEU A 102 -3.16 -3.68 -5.52
C LEU A 102 -2.23 -4.61 -4.74
N ASN A 103 -1.69 -4.12 -3.63
CA ASN A 103 -1.00 -4.92 -2.62
C ASN A 103 -2.05 -5.46 -1.63
N ALA A 104 -2.91 -6.36 -2.09
CA ALA A 104 -4.04 -6.85 -1.31
C ALA A 104 -3.77 -8.20 -0.64
N SER A 105 -4.29 -8.35 0.57
CA SER A 105 -4.48 -9.61 1.27
C SER A 105 -5.97 -9.89 1.45
N GLU A 106 -6.34 -11.15 1.69
CA GLU A 106 -7.70 -11.48 2.09
C GLU A 106 -8.08 -10.75 3.39
N GLY A 107 -9.27 -10.15 3.41
CA GLY A 107 -9.75 -9.30 4.50
C GLY A 107 -9.38 -7.83 4.38
N ASP A 108 -8.47 -7.44 3.48
CA ASP A 108 -8.12 -6.03 3.31
C ASP A 108 -9.31 -5.23 2.74
N CYS A 109 -9.54 -4.05 3.32
CA CYS A 109 -10.51 -3.08 2.83
C CYS A 109 -9.82 -1.92 2.13
N PHE A 110 -10.41 -1.52 1.00
CA PHE A 110 -9.89 -0.43 0.19
C PHE A 110 -10.94 0.66 0.02
N TYR A 111 -10.50 1.91 0.17
CA TYR A 111 -11.21 3.07 -0.33
C TYR A 111 -10.68 3.42 -1.73
N GLN A 112 -11.59 3.61 -2.67
CA GLN A 112 -11.30 3.98 -4.04
C GLN A 112 -11.97 5.31 -4.35
N GLU A 113 -11.18 6.36 -4.62
CA GLU A 113 -11.69 7.72 -4.82
C GLU A 113 -12.56 7.88 -6.08
N ILE A 114 -12.09 7.31 -7.18
CA ILE A 114 -12.73 7.31 -8.52
C ILE A 114 -12.49 5.91 -9.10
N GLY A 115 -13.31 5.43 -10.05
CA GLY A 115 -13.08 4.14 -10.70
C GLY A 115 -11.63 3.92 -11.18
N PHE A 116 -11.16 2.67 -11.11
CA PHE A 116 -9.86 2.23 -11.66
C PHE A 116 -9.83 2.35 -13.20
N PRO A 117 -8.65 2.55 -13.81
CA PRO A 117 -7.33 2.71 -13.20
C PRO A 117 -7.03 4.14 -12.74
N THR A 118 -7.99 5.04 -12.90
CA THR A 118 -7.78 6.49 -12.82
C THR A 118 -7.78 7.00 -11.38
N GLY A 119 -8.59 6.40 -10.50
CA GLY A 119 -8.66 6.79 -9.10
C GLY A 119 -7.59 6.17 -8.21
N ARG A 120 -7.37 6.84 -7.09
CA ARG A 120 -6.48 6.35 -6.02
C ARG A 120 -7.18 5.28 -5.19
N ALA A 121 -6.43 4.22 -4.91
CA ALA A 121 -6.76 3.21 -3.92
C ALA A 121 -5.98 3.50 -2.63
N SER A 122 -6.64 3.34 -1.49
CA SER A 122 -6.02 3.37 -0.16
C SER A 122 -6.51 2.20 0.65
N LYS A 123 -5.61 1.53 1.36
CA LYS A 123 -6.03 0.61 2.42
C LYS A 123 -6.66 1.42 3.55
N VAL A 124 -7.80 0.95 4.04
CA VAL A 124 -8.57 1.56 5.12
C VAL A 124 -9.10 0.46 6.04
N SER A 125 -9.51 0.82 7.25
CA SER A 125 -10.31 -0.08 8.07
C SER A 125 -11.62 -0.42 7.36
N CYS A 126 -12.05 -1.68 7.46
CA CYS A 126 -13.37 -2.09 6.99
C CYS A 126 -14.46 -1.32 7.76
N GLY A 127 -15.47 -0.85 7.03
CA GLY A 127 -16.51 0.02 7.57
C GLY A 127 -17.01 1.05 6.55
N PRO A 128 -17.68 2.11 7.00
CA PRO A 128 -18.38 3.06 6.11
C PRO A 128 -17.47 3.79 5.11
N ALA A 129 -16.18 3.92 5.42
CA ALA A 129 -15.21 4.57 4.55
C ALA A 129 -14.64 3.65 3.46
N ALA A 130 -14.87 2.33 3.55
CA ALA A 130 -14.38 1.38 2.55
C ALA A 130 -15.33 1.31 1.35
N THR A 131 -14.76 1.13 0.17
CA THR A 131 -15.53 0.91 -1.08
C THR A 131 -15.69 -0.57 -1.41
N TYR A 132 -14.78 -1.41 -0.96
CA TYR A 132 -14.86 -2.86 -1.08
C TYR A 132 -13.91 -3.54 -0.09
N ARG A 133 -14.20 -4.80 0.21
CA ARG A 133 -13.30 -5.72 0.93
C ARG A 133 -12.85 -6.82 0.00
N VAL A 134 -11.58 -7.20 0.11
CA VAL A 134 -11.02 -8.34 -0.63
C VAL A 134 -11.40 -9.62 0.10
N THR A 135 -12.10 -10.52 -0.57
CA THR A 135 -12.57 -11.80 0.00
C THR A 135 -11.74 -12.99 -0.44
N LYS A 136 -10.93 -12.83 -1.49
CA LYS A 136 -10.04 -13.89 -1.98
C LYS A 136 -8.93 -13.30 -2.84
N VAL A 137 -7.73 -13.85 -2.68
CA VAL A 137 -6.56 -13.55 -3.53
C VAL A 137 -6.17 -14.84 -4.25
N SER A 138 -6.22 -14.82 -5.59
CA SER A 138 -5.87 -15.97 -6.44
C SER A 138 -4.64 -15.64 -7.28
N ASP A 139 -3.46 -15.83 -6.71
CA ASP A 139 -2.18 -15.69 -7.41
C ASP A 139 -2.06 -16.72 -8.55
N GLY A 140 -1.38 -16.34 -9.63
CA GLY A 140 -1.18 -17.20 -10.79
C GLY A 140 -2.41 -17.38 -11.68
N THR A 141 -3.53 -16.72 -11.35
CA THR A 141 -4.79 -16.87 -12.09
C THR A 141 -5.31 -15.53 -12.59
N ALA A 142 -5.58 -15.41 -13.89
CA ALA A 142 -6.19 -14.25 -14.52
C ALA A 142 -7.59 -14.58 -15.05
N ASP A 143 -8.49 -15.02 -14.16
CA ASP A 143 -9.83 -15.50 -14.50
C ASP A 143 -10.84 -15.03 -13.46
N ALA A 144 -11.83 -14.23 -13.88
CA ALA A 144 -12.89 -13.74 -13.02
C ALA A 144 -13.79 -14.86 -12.45
N SER A 145 -13.87 -16.01 -13.12
CA SER A 145 -14.74 -17.12 -12.71
C SER A 145 -14.37 -17.70 -11.35
N VAL A 146 -13.13 -17.51 -10.89
CA VAL A 146 -12.66 -17.94 -9.55
C VAL A 146 -13.33 -17.20 -8.40
N CYS A 147 -14.01 -16.09 -8.70
CA CYS A 147 -14.85 -15.32 -7.77
C CYS A 147 -16.32 -15.76 -7.79
N GLY A 148 -16.73 -16.62 -8.73
CA GLY A 148 -18.11 -17.04 -8.96
C GLY A 148 -18.55 -16.79 -10.40
N LYS A 149 -19.52 -17.58 -10.89
CA LYS A 149 -19.97 -17.56 -12.30
C LYS A 149 -20.69 -16.26 -12.69
N ASP A 150 -21.35 -15.62 -11.72
CA ASP A 150 -22.17 -14.41 -11.93
C ASP A 150 -21.49 -13.13 -11.41
N VAL A 151 -20.22 -13.21 -11.02
CA VAL A 151 -19.50 -12.04 -10.50
C VAL A 151 -19.08 -11.14 -11.67
N PRO A 152 -19.55 -9.89 -11.73
CA PRO A 152 -19.14 -8.97 -12.78
C PRO A 152 -17.62 -8.74 -12.75
N ASN A 153 -17.03 -8.72 -13.95
CA ASN A 153 -15.64 -8.29 -14.13
C ASN A 153 -15.56 -6.78 -13.93
N TRP A 154 -14.63 -6.33 -13.09
CA TRP A 154 -14.35 -4.92 -12.80
C TRP A 154 -14.30 -4.06 -14.07
N THR A 155 -13.60 -4.52 -15.12
CA THR A 155 -13.40 -3.73 -16.34
C THR A 155 -14.68 -3.48 -17.12
N LYS A 156 -15.77 -4.22 -16.84
CA LYS A 156 -17.06 -4.10 -17.52
C LYS A 156 -18.07 -3.27 -16.72
N THR A 157 -18.03 -3.33 -15.39
CA THR A 157 -19.00 -2.66 -14.50
C THR A 157 -18.34 -2.24 -13.18
N PRO A 158 -17.58 -1.13 -13.15
CA PRO A 158 -16.70 -0.76 -12.04
C PRO A 158 -17.44 -0.41 -10.73
N ASP A 159 -18.76 -0.18 -10.76
CA ASP A 159 -19.55 0.25 -9.60
C ASP A 159 -20.42 -0.86 -8.99
N VAL A 160 -20.38 -2.08 -9.54
CA VAL A 160 -21.21 -3.21 -9.08
C VAL A 160 -20.42 -4.13 -8.16
N LEU A 161 -21.05 -4.58 -7.07
CA LEU A 161 -20.54 -5.55 -6.10
C LEU A 161 -21.48 -6.76 -5.97
N PRO A 162 -20.97 -8.00 -5.75
CA PRO A 162 -19.55 -8.40 -5.70
C PRO A 162 -18.84 -8.25 -7.06
N ARG A 163 -17.50 -8.27 -7.08
CA ARG A 163 -16.71 -8.00 -8.29
C ARG A 163 -15.41 -8.83 -8.36
N ALA A 164 -14.88 -8.99 -9.57
CA ALA A 164 -13.56 -9.58 -9.83
C ALA A 164 -12.59 -8.54 -10.42
N ILE A 165 -11.45 -8.33 -9.76
CA ILE A 165 -10.34 -7.48 -10.21
C ILE A 165 -9.27 -8.40 -10.80
N VAL A 166 -9.17 -8.43 -12.13
CA VAL A 166 -8.30 -9.35 -12.87
C VAL A 166 -7.07 -8.62 -13.40
N TYR A 167 -5.89 -9.07 -13.00
CA TYR A 167 -4.60 -8.67 -13.55
C TYR A 167 -4.05 -9.80 -14.40
N ARG A 168 -3.58 -9.51 -15.62
CA ARG A 168 -3.00 -10.55 -16.49
C ARG A 168 -1.50 -10.73 -16.31
N HIS A 169 -0.80 -9.71 -15.80
CA HIS A 169 0.67 -9.70 -15.75
C HIS A 169 1.21 -9.06 -14.46
N PRO A 170 1.70 -9.85 -13.48
CA PRO A 170 1.55 -11.29 -13.40
C PRO A 170 0.07 -11.69 -13.26
N PRO A 171 -0.33 -12.90 -13.65
CA PRO A 171 -1.68 -13.38 -13.42
C PRO A 171 -2.06 -13.32 -11.94
N LEU A 172 -3.10 -12.55 -11.64
CA LEU A 172 -3.65 -12.39 -10.29
C LEU A 172 -5.12 -12.02 -10.40
N THR A 173 -5.97 -12.67 -9.62
CA THR A 173 -7.38 -12.30 -9.50
C THR A 173 -7.72 -12.01 -8.05
N LEU A 174 -8.30 -10.84 -7.79
CA LEU A 174 -8.85 -10.48 -6.49
C LEU A 174 -10.38 -10.51 -6.58
N CYS A 175 -11.00 -11.21 -5.65
CA CYS A 175 -12.44 -11.17 -5.47
C CYS A 175 -12.77 -10.14 -4.40
N ALA A 176 -13.80 -9.35 -4.63
CA ALA A 176 -14.19 -8.31 -3.68
C ALA A 176 -15.70 -8.18 -3.52
N ASP A 177 -16.13 -7.84 -2.32
CA ASP A 177 -17.53 -7.69 -1.94
C ASP A 177 -17.76 -6.38 -1.16
N ARG A 178 -18.94 -6.26 -0.54
CA ARG A 178 -19.23 -5.13 0.34
C ARG A 178 -18.38 -5.22 1.61
N PRO A 179 -17.77 -4.11 2.03
CA PRO A 179 -16.83 -4.07 3.14
C PRO A 179 -17.44 -4.29 4.52
#